data_AF-A0AA38C5V3-F1
#
_entry.id   AF-A0AA38C5V3-F1
#
_cell.length_a   1.000
_cell.length_b   1.000
_cell.length_c   1.000
_cell.angle_alpha   90.00
_cell.angle_beta   90.00
_cell.angle_gamma   90.00
#
_symmetry.space_group_name_H-M   'P 1'
#
loop_
_entity.id
_entity.type
_entity.pdbx_description
1 polymer ?
#
loop_
_entity_poly.entity_id
_entity_poly.type
_entity_poly.pdbx_seq_one_letter_code
_entity_poly.pdbx_strand_id
1 'polypeptide(L)' 'SSETPMEFAQKVAQEDKVYNGFNLILMDLCTCKIAYVTNRLEGNSVSVQEVSPGLHVLSNAQLDTPWPK' A
#
# COMPACT_ATOMS: atom_id res chain seq x y z
N SER A 1 -4.39 -13.30 14.20
CA SER A 1 -5.45 -12.32 13.87
C SER A 1 -6.26 -12.86 12.71
N SER A 2 -7.56 -12.59 12.63
CA SER A 2 -8.47 -13.04 11.56
C SER A 2 -8.78 -11.94 10.53
N GLU A 3 -8.01 -10.85 10.56
CA GLU A 3 -8.22 -9.67 9.73
C GLU A 3 -7.64 -9.86 8.33
N THR A 4 -8.36 -9.40 7.32
CA THR A 4 -7.89 -9.35 5.94
C THR A 4 -6.81 -8.27 5.77
N PRO A 5 -5.95 -8.39 4.75
CA PRO A 5 -4.96 -7.35 4.43
C PRO A 5 -5.57 -5.95 4.28
N MET A 6 -6.77 -5.86 3.69
CA MET A 6 -7.48 -4.59 3.50
C MET A 6 -7.98 -3.98 4.81
N GLU A 7 -8.51 -4.79 5.72
CA GLU A 7 -8.94 -4.31 7.04
C GLU A 7 -7.75 -3.78 7.85
N PHE A 8 -6.62 -4.49 7.82
CA PHE A 8 -5.41 -4.03 8.47
C PHE A 8 -4.84 -2.77 7.79
N ALA A 9 -4.85 -2.71 6.47
CA ALA A 9 -4.43 -1.55 5.69
C ALA A 9 -5.20 -0.27 6.07
N GLN A 10 -6.52 -0.39 6.26
CA GLN A 10 -7.36 0.73 6.70
C GLN A 10 -7.01 1.21 8.11
N LYS A 11 -6.59 0.31 9.01
CA LYS A 11 -6.11 0.70 10.35
C LYS A 11 -4.80 1.46 10.27
N VAL A 12 -3.84 0.97 9.48
CA VAL A 12 -2.56 1.67 9.25
C VAL A 12 -2.80 3.06 8.67
N ALA A 13 -3.79 3.22 7.79
CA ALA A 13 -4.14 4.51 7.22
C ALA A 13 -4.64 5.54 8.25
N GLN A 14 -5.18 5.11 9.40
CA GLN A 14 -5.57 6.04 10.48
C GLN A 14 -4.35 6.61 11.25
N GLU A 15 -3.20 5.95 11.14
CA GLU A 15 -1.95 6.31 11.83
C GLU A 15 -0.89 6.86 10.86
N ASP A 16 -1.29 7.27 9.66
CA ASP A 16 -0.38 7.64 8.56
C ASP A 16 0.61 8.76 8.92
N LYS A 17 0.17 9.70 9.77
CA LYS A 17 0.95 10.86 10.22
C LYS A 17 2.02 10.52 11.26
N VAL A 18 1.98 9.33 11.85
CA VAL A 18 2.97 8.90 12.85
C VAL A 18 4.28 8.48 12.17
N TYR A 19 4.23 8.17 10.87
CA TYR A 19 5.37 7.71 10.09
C TYR A 19 5.75 8.72 9.02
N ASN A 20 7.05 8.82 8.73
CA ASN A 20 7.52 9.51 7.52
C ASN A 20 7.00 8.79 6.26
N GLY A 21 7.23 9.37 5.08
CA GLY A 21 6.84 8.79 3.80
C GLY A 21 7.16 7.28 3.71
N PHE A 22 6.17 6.43 3.45
CA PHE A 22 6.31 4.97 3.39
C PHE A 22 5.56 4.35 2.22
N ASN A 23 5.93 3.10 1.93
CA ASN A 23 5.23 2.17 1.06
C ASN A 23 5.10 0.85 1.84
N LEU A 24 3.89 0.34 2.00
CA LEU A 24 3.60 -0.89 2.75
C LEU A 24 2.82 -1.86 1.86
N ILE A 25 3.28 -3.11 1.78
CA ILE A 25 2.57 -4.21 1.11
C ILE A 25 2.16 -5.23 2.17
N LEU A 26 0.88 -5.57 2.19
CA LEU A 26 0.28 -6.55 3.08
C LEU A 26 -0.24 -7.70 2.22
N MET A 27 0.07 -8.94 2.61
CA MET A 27 -0.31 -10.12 1.85
C MET A 27 -0.87 -11.18 2.78
N ASP A 28 -2.03 -11.71 2.41
CA ASP A 28 -2.52 -12.98 2.95
C ASP A 28 -2.15 -14.10 1.98
N LEU A 29 -1.23 -14.97 2.42
CA LEU A 29 -0.71 -16.08 1.60
C LEU A 29 -1.75 -17.19 1.38
N CYS A 30 -2.74 -17.32 2.27
CA CYS A 30 -3.77 -18.35 2.15
C CYS A 30 -4.79 -17.98 1.07
N THR A 31 -5.14 -16.69 0.97
CA THR A 31 -6.11 -16.19 -0.01
C THR A 31 -5.46 -15.50 -1.22
N CYS A 32 -4.14 -15.36 -1.21
CA CYS A 32 -3.34 -14.60 -2.18
C CYS A 32 -3.84 -13.16 -2.38
N LYS A 33 -4.49 -12.57 -1.38
CA LYS A 33 -4.93 -11.17 -1.42
C LYS A 33 -3.82 -10.24 -0.98
N ILE A 34 -3.68 -9.13 -1.69
CA ILE A 34 -2.63 -8.15 -1.44
C ILE A 34 -3.25 -6.77 -1.31
N ALA A 35 -2.83 -6.03 -0.28
CA ALA A 35 -3.15 -4.62 -0.11
C ALA A 35 -1.86 -3.79 -0.12
N TYR A 36 -1.93 -2.58 -0.68
CA TYR A 36 -0.86 -1.61 -0.66
C TYR A 36 -1.32 -0.32 0.01
N VAL A 37 -0.45 0.22 0.87
CA VAL A 37 -0.67 1.48 1.58
C VAL A 37 0.53 2.41 1.36
N THR A 38 0.25 3.68 1.09
CA THR A 38 1.28 4.71 1.04
C THR A 38 0.75 6.05 1.53
N ASN A 39 1.56 6.79 2.26
CA ASN A 39 1.31 8.19 2.63
C ASN A 39 2.16 9.17 1.80
N ARG A 40 2.75 8.71 0.68
CA ARG A 40 3.63 9.51 -0.20
C ARG A 40 2.89 10.24 -1.32
N LEU A 41 1.56 10.28 -1.31
CA LEU A 41 0.80 11.01 -2.32
C LEU A 41 0.95 12.53 -2.15
N GLU A 42 0.90 13.24 -3.28
CA GLU A 42 0.86 14.70 -3.26
C GLU A 42 -0.33 15.18 -2.42
N GLY A 43 -0.06 16.08 -1.47
CA GLY A 43 -1.06 16.55 -0.51
C GLY A 43 -1.15 15.77 0.81
N ASN A 44 -0.18 14.89 1.11
CA ASN A 44 -0.09 14.11 2.37
C ASN A 44 -1.36 13.30 2.70
N SER A 45 -2.04 12.81 1.67
CA SER A 45 -3.18 11.91 1.86
C SER A 45 -2.69 10.47 1.79
N VAL A 46 -3.06 9.65 2.78
CA VAL A 46 -2.82 8.21 2.71
C VAL A 46 -3.72 7.57 1.65
N SER A 47 -3.19 6.61 0.92
CA SER A 47 -3.94 5.76 -0.01
C SER A 47 -3.82 4.31 0.39
N VAL A 48 -4.94 3.61 0.23
CA VAL A 48 -5.10 2.18 0.43
C VAL A 48 -5.71 1.62 -0.85
N GLN A 49 -5.07 0.61 -1.45
CA GLN A 49 -5.58 -0.07 -2.63
C GLN A 49 -5.35 -1.58 -2.53
N GLU A 50 -6.27 -2.36 -3.11
CA GLU A 50 -6.07 -3.77 -3.36
C GLU A 50 -5.19 -3.92 -4.61
N VAL A 51 -4.17 -4.77 -4.54
CA VAL A 51 -3.26 -5.02 -5.66
C VAL A 51 -3.77 -6.22 -6.45
N SER A 52 -4.03 -6.01 -7.73
CA SER A 52 -4.46 -7.09 -8.62
C SER A 52 -3.34 -8.10 -8.85
N PRO A 53 -3.64 -9.36 -9.21
CA PRO A 53 -2.62 -10.30 -9.62
C PRO A 53 -1.88 -9.80 -10.86
N GLY A 54 -0.55 -9.77 -10.82
CA GLY A 54 0.25 -9.28 -11.93
C GLY A 54 1.71 -8.98 -11.57
N LEU A 55 2.43 -8.41 -12.53
CA LEU A 55 3.76 -7.85 -12.32
C LEU A 55 3.60 -6.38 -11.95
N HIS A 56 4.02 -6.04 -10.73
CA HIS A 56 4.04 -4.66 -10.24
C HIS A 56 5.46 -4.24 -9.92
N VAL A 57 5.78 -2.96 -10.14
CA VAL A 57 7.08 -2.38 -9.81
C VAL A 57 6.89 -1.32 -8.75
N LEU A 58 7.71 -1.42 -7.70
CA LEU A 58 7.72 -0.46 -6.61
C LEU A 58 9.16 -0.02 -6.33
N SER A 59 9.33 1.29 -6.19
CA SER A 59 10.57 1.92 -5.74
C SER A 59 10.24 2.94 -4.62
N ASN A 60 10.99 4.03 -4.50
CA ASN A 60 10.65 5.15 -3.61
C ASN A 60 9.57 6.09 -4.19
N ALA A 61 8.74 5.57 -5.09
CA ALA A 61 7.62 6.25 -5.73
C ALA A 61 6.30 5.52 -5.45
N GLN A 62 5.21 5.94 -6.09
CA GLN A 62 3.92 5.25 -6.05
C GLN A 62 4.00 3.93 -6.84
N LEU A 63 3.10 3.00 -6.53
CA LEU A 63 3.00 1.73 -7.24
C LEU A 63 2.84 1.98 -8.75
N ASP A 64 3.64 1.28 -9.56
CA ASP A 64 3.61 1.35 -11.02
C ASP A 64 3.82 2.76 -11.61
N THR A 65 4.56 3.61 -10.90
CA THR A 65 4.95 4.94 -11.40
C THR A 65 5.66 4.81 -12.76
N PRO A 66 5.24 5.54 -13.80
CA PRO A 66 5.90 5.55 -15.10
C PRO A 66 7.37 5.99 -14.96
N TRP A 67 8.28 5.21 -15.51
CA TRP A 67 9.69 5.56 -15.50
C TRP A 67 9.99 6.59 -16.59
N PRO A 68 10.53 7.79 -16.27
CA PRO A 68 10.99 8.73 -17.28
C PRO A 68 12.23 8.14 -17.94
N LYS A 69 12.10 7.72 -19.19
CA LYS A 69 13.23 7.35 -20.05
C LYS A 69 13.82 8.58 -20.72
#